data_AF-A0A7C5Y6Y3-F1
#
_entry.id   AF-A0A7C5Y6Y3-F1
#
_cell.length_a   1.000
_cell.length_b   1.000
_cell.length_c   1.000
_cell.angle_alpha   90.00
_cell.angle_beta   90.00
_cell.angle_gamma   90.00
#
_symmetry.space_group_name_H-M   'P 1'
#
loop_
_entity.id
_entity.type
_entity.pdbx_description
1 polymer ?
#
loop_
_entity_poly.entity_id
_entity_poly.type
_entity_poly.pdbx_seq_one_letter_code
_entity_poly.pdbx_strand_id
1 'polypeptide(L)'
;SHEVFRFTERYVLTLEQLFYQITKFLKYISVIPLGMIFLFTTNPSELASSLNRIGVNYKIAYAVALTLRYFPDVQKAYVDISLAQQARGIDLSRKAKFKDRFKNALLILIPLIFSTMERVEKISNAMDLRGFGKYKKRTWYTTKKFDLKDYLAISICILILIATILFSITVNQGRFYNPFR
;
A
#
# COMPACT_ATOMS: atom_id res chain seq x y z
N SER A 1 7.82 -37.32 12.61
CA SER A 1 6.72 -36.40 12.28
C SER A 1 5.70 -36.42 13.41
N HIS A 2 5.62 -35.34 14.18
CA HIS A 2 4.69 -35.24 15.31
C HIS A 2 3.29 -34.89 14.78
N GLU A 3 2.47 -35.91 14.57
CA GLU A 3 1.08 -35.78 14.12
C GLU A 3 0.20 -35.29 15.27
N VAL A 4 -0.52 -34.18 15.08
CA VAL A 4 -1.45 -33.63 16.08
C VAL A 4 -2.88 -34.07 15.78
N PHE A 5 -3.27 -34.01 14.51
CA PHE A 5 -4.64 -34.29 14.10
C PHE A 5 -4.67 -34.74 12.64
N ARG A 6 -5.32 -35.88 12.36
CA ARG A 6 -5.52 -36.38 11.00
C ARG A 6 -6.97 -36.14 10.60
N PHE A 7 -7.20 -35.24 9.64
CA PHE A 7 -8.53 -34.86 9.18
C PHE A 7 -9.08 -35.86 8.14
N THR A 8 -8.20 -36.52 7.38
CA THR A 8 -8.50 -37.57 6.38
C THR A 8 -7.21 -38.39 6.14
N GLU A 9 -7.29 -39.57 5.53
CA GLU A 9 -6.16 -40.40 5.06
C GLU A 9 -5.02 -39.60 4.38
N ARG A 10 -5.33 -38.48 3.73
CA ARG A 10 -4.38 -37.62 3.00
C ARG A 10 -4.02 -36.29 3.67
N TYR A 11 -4.75 -35.87 4.71
CA TYR A 11 -4.56 -34.56 5.35
C TYR A 11 -4.22 -34.75 6.82
N VAL A 12 -2.91 -34.71 7.10
CA VAL A 12 -2.34 -34.80 8.45
C VAL A 12 -1.84 -33.42 8.84
N LEU A 13 -2.32 -32.91 9.97
CA LEU A 13 -1.85 -31.67 10.58
C LEU A 13 -0.69 -31.99 11.51
N THR A 14 0.50 -31.52 11.14
CA THR A 14 1.73 -31.74 11.93
C THR A 14 2.03 -30.54 12.83
N LEU A 15 2.71 -30.76 13.96
CA LEU A 15 3.17 -29.66 14.83
C LEU A 15 4.03 -28.64 14.06
N GLU A 16 4.84 -29.13 13.11
CA GLU A 16 5.66 -28.32 12.20
C GLU A 16 4.81 -27.38 11.34
N GLN A 17 3.70 -27.88 10.77
CA GLN A 17 2.78 -27.06 9.98
C GLN A 17 2.09 -25.99 10.84
N LEU A 18 1.65 -26.36 12.04
CA LEU A 18 1.01 -25.41 12.96
C LEU A 18 1.99 -24.29 13.35
N PHE A 19 3.21 -24.65 13.75
CA PHE A 19 4.26 -23.71 14.10
C PHE A 19 4.62 -22.78 12.94
N TYR A 20 4.71 -23.33 11.72
CA TYR A 20 4.98 -22.55 10.51
C TYR A 20 3.88 -21.53 10.21
N GLN A 21 2.61 -21.94 10.34
CA GLN A 21 1.47 -21.04 10.11
C GLN A 21 1.39 -19.94 11.16
N ILE A 22 1.62 -20.25 12.44
CA ILE A 22 1.69 -19.26 13.51
C ILE A 22 2.81 -18.24 13.23
N THR A 23 3.99 -18.71 12.85
CA THR A 23 5.13 -17.84 12.53
C THR A 23 4.82 -16.91 11.35
N LYS A 24 4.17 -17.42 10.29
CA LYS A 24 3.72 -16.62 9.15
C LYS A 24 2.67 -15.59 9.55
N PHE A 25 1.70 -16.00 10.36
CA PHE A 25 0.65 -15.12 10.85
C PHE A 25 1.24 -13.96 11.65
N LEU A 26 2.17 -14.25 12.56
CA LEU A 26 2.87 -13.24 13.36
C LEU A 26 3.68 -12.26 12.49
N LYS A 27 4.34 -12.78 11.44
CA LYS A 27 5.02 -11.94 10.44
C LYS A 27 4.07 -10.96 9.77
N TYR A 28 2.89 -11.41 9.33
CA TYR A 28 1.94 -10.53 8.67
C TYR A 28 1.34 -9.49 9.64
N ILE A 29 1.07 -9.88 10.88
CA ILE A 29 0.64 -8.95 11.94
C ILE A 29 1.70 -7.87 12.20
N SER A 30 2.98 -8.18 12.10
CA SER A 30 4.04 -7.18 12.29
C SER A 30 4.19 -6.24 11.09
N VAL A 31 4.10 -6.76 9.86
CA VAL A 31 4.41 -5.99 8.65
C VAL A 31 3.24 -5.11 8.18
N ILE A 32 2.00 -5.61 8.22
CA ILE A 32 0.84 -4.90 7.66
C ILE A 32 0.57 -3.55 8.37
N PRO A 33 0.52 -3.48 9.71
CA PRO A 33 0.28 -2.22 10.41
C PRO A 33 1.37 -1.18 10.15
N LEU A 34 2.63 -1.61 9.99
CA LEU A 34 3.73 -0.70 9.67
C LEU A 34 3.49 0.02 8.33
N GLY A 35 3.05 -0.72 7.31
CA GLY A 35 2.68 -0.15 6.01
C GLY A 35 1.47 0.79 6.10
N MET A 36 0.47 0.45 6.92
CA MET A 36 -0.70 1.31 7.16
C MET A 36 -0.31 2.62 7.86
N ILE A 37 0.52 2.55 8.90
CA ILE A 37 1.03 3.73 9.60
C ILE A 37 1.77 4.63 8.61
N PHE A 38 2.66 4.06 7.79
CA PHE A 38 3.35 4.82 6.75
C PHE A 38 2.38 5.55 5.80
N LEU A 39 1.36 4.85 5.29
CA LEU A 39 0.38 5.43 4.37
C LEU A 39 -0.49 6.52 5.01
N PHE A 40 -0.88 6.35 6.28
CA PHE A 40 -1.77 7.30 6.96
C PHE A 40 -1.06 8.47 7.63
N THR A 41 0.21 8.32 8.02
CA THR A 41 0.95 9.37 8.74
C THR A 41 1.85 10.21 7.84
N THR A 42 2.21 9.71 6.65
CA THR A 42 3.12 10.42 5.73
C THR A 42 2.36 11.35 4.81
N ASN A 43 2.69 12.65 4.82
CA ASN A 43 2.12 13.60 3.88
C ASN A 43 2.63 13.31 2.46
N PRO A 44 1.75 13.18 1.44
CA PRO A 44 2.17 12.95 0.06
C PRO A 44 3.19 13.98 -0.44
N SER A 45 3.09 15.24 -0.04
CA SER A 45 4.01 16.30 -0.45
C SER A 45 5.42 16.12 0.13
N GLU A 46 5.52 15.62 1.36
CA GLU A 46 6.80 15.27 2.00
C GLU A 46 7.44 14.04 1.37
N LEU A 47 6.61 13.06 0.98
CA LEU A 47 7.08 11.89 0.27
C LEU A 47 7.67 12.27 -1.10
N ALA A 48 7.01 13.16 -1.86
CA ALA A 48 7.54 13.64 -3.13
C ALA A 48 8.87 14.40 -2.99
N SER A 49 8.98 15.28 -2.00
CA SER A 49 10.24 16.02 -1.78
C SER A 49 11.37 15.07 -1.38
N SER A 50 11.06 14.06 -0.56
CA SER A 50 12.00 13.01 -0.16
C SER A 50 12.45 12.14 -1.34
N LEU A 51 11.53 11.69 -2.20
CA LEU A 51 11.86 10.93 -3.42
C LEU A 51 12.77 11.75 -4.35
N ASN A 52 12.46 13.03 -4.54
CA ASN A 52 13.29 13.89 -5.39
C ASN A 52 14.70 14.08 -4.83
N ARG A 53 14.84 14.13 -3.50
CA ARG A 53 16.15 14.23 -2.82
C ARG A 53 17.01 12.99 -2.99
N ILE A 54 16.40 11.81 -3.13
CA ILE A 54 17.08 10.52 -3.37
C ILE A 54 17.50 10.38 -4.86
N GLY A 55 17.19 11.36 -5.71
CA GLY A 55 17.60 11.40 -7.12
C GLY A 55 16.49 11.04 -8.11
N VAL A 56 15.27 10.78 -7.65
CA VAL A 56 14.12 10.56 -8.53
C VAL A 56 13.74 11.87 -9.23
N ASN A 57 13.45 11.81 -10.53
CA ASN A 57 13.00 12.98 -11.28
C ASN A 57 11.75 13.59 -10.61
N TYR A 58 11.75 14.91 -10.42
CA TYR A 58 10.68 15.61 -9.71
C TYR A 58 9.29 15.37 -10.34
N LYS A 59 9.22 15.09 -11.65
CA LYS A 59 7.96 14.76 -12.34
C LYS A 59 7.37 13.45 -11.82
N ILE A 60 8.21 12.43 -11.65
CA ILE A 60 7.83 11.11 -11.13
C ILE A 60 7.45 11.23 -9.65
N ALA A 61 8.30 11.91 -8.86
CA ALA A 61 8.04 12.13 -7.45
C ALA A 61 6.71 12.87 -7.22
N TYR A 62 6.45 13.90 -8.04
CA TYR A 62 5.20 14.64 -7.99
C TYR A 62 4.00 13.78 -8.41
N ALA A 63 4.12 12.97 -9.46
CA ALA A 63 3.05 12.07 -9.89
C ALA A 63 2.65 11.08 -8.78
N VAL A 64 3.61 10.46 -8.10
CA VAL A 64 3.34 9.54 -6.98
C VAL A 64 2.57 10.25 -5.85
N ALA A 65 3.02 11.44 -5.44
CA ALA A 65 2.33 12.20 -4.42
C ALA A 65 0.94 12.66 -4.84
N LEU A 66 0.77 13.02 -6.12
CA LEU A 66 -0.50 13.39 -6.69
C LEU A 66 -1.49 12.22 -6.62
N THR A 67 -1.05 11.02 -7.00
CA THR A 67 -1.85 9.79 -6.89
C THR A 67 -2.28 9.53 -5.45
N LEU A 68 -1.35 9.57 -4.49
CA LEU A 68 -1.68 9.36 -3.07
C LEU A 68 -2.64 10.42 -2.52
N ARG A 69 -2.48 11.68 -2.94
CA ARG A 69 -3.37 12.78 -2.55
C ARG A 69 -4.79 12.62 -3.11
N TYR A 70 -4.93 12.15 -4.35
CA TYR A 70 -6.24 11.99 -5.00
C TYR A 70 -6.89 10.64 -4.75
N PHE A 71 -6.17 9.65 -4.22
CA PHE A 71 -6.73 8.34 -3.90
C PHE A 71 -7.97 8.44 -2.98
N PRO A 72 -7.96 9.22 -1.88
CA PRO A 72 -9.15 9.44 -1.06
C PRO A 72 -10.30 10.11 -1.81
N ASP A 73 -10.01 11.02 -2.75
CA ASP A 73 -11.04 11.69 -3.56
C ASP A 73 -11.71 10.72 -4.53
N VAL A 74 -10.93 9.81 -5.15
CA VAL A 74 -11.47 8.75 -6.02
C VAL A 74 -12.34 7.80 -5.21
N GLN A 75 -11.93 7.45 -3.98
CA GLN A 75 -12.74 6.62 -3.09
C GLN A 75 -14.07 7.30 -2.73
N LYS A 76 -14.06 8.60 -2.42
CA LYS A 76 -15.29 9.37 -2.16
C LYS A 76 -16.20 9.40 -3.39
N ALA A 77 -15.64 9.72 -4.55
CA ALA A 77 -16.40 9.71 -5.81
C ALA A 77 -17.02 8.34 -6.10
N TYR A 78 -16.30 7.25 -5.85
CA TYR A 78 -16.84 5.90 -5.96
C TYR A 78 -18.03 5.68 -5.02
N VAL A 79 -17.92 6.10 -3.75
CA VAL A 79 -19.01 5.99 -2.77
C VAL A 79 -20.22 6.82 -3.21
N ASP A 80 -20.02 8.07 -3.62
CA ASP A 80 -21.09 8.97 -4.06
C ASP A 80 -21.81 8.42 -5.29
N ILE A 81 -21.06 7.94 -6.29
CA ILE A 81 -21.63 7.31 -7.49
C ILE A 81 -22.37 6.03 -7.11
N SER A 82 -21.81 5.20 -6.23
CA SER A 82 -22.45 3.97 -5.76
C SER A 82 -23.79 4.28 -5.09
N LEU A 83 -23.84 5.27 -4.20
CA LEU A 83 -25.07 5.70 -3.52
C LEU A 83 -26.10 6.27 -4.53
N ALA A 84 -25.66 7.07 -5.50
CA ALA A 84 -26.53 7.59 -6.54
C ALA A 84 -27.13 6.49 -7.42
N GLN A 85 -26.35 5.46 -7.77
CA GLN A 85 -26.85 4.31 -8.53
C GLN A 85 -27.81 3.44 -7.70
N GLN A 86 -27.55 3.26 -6.40
CA GLN A 86 -28.50 2.60 -5.50
C GLN A 86 -29.83 3.36 -5.41
N ALA A 87 -29.79 4.70 -5.35
CA ALA A 87 -30.99 5.54 -5.37
C ALA A 87 -31.79 5.42 -6.69
N ARG A 88 -31.11 5.09 -7.80
CA ARG A 88 -31.74 4.77 -9.10
C ARG A 88 -32.29 3.34 -9.19
N GLY A 89 -32.29 2.59 -8.08
CA GLY A 89 -32.84 1.24 -7.99
C GLY A 89 -31.87 0.14 -8.44
N ILE A 90 -30.59 0.45 -8.63
CA ILE A 90 -29.59 -0.58 -8.93
C ILE A 90 -29.24 -1.29 -7.63
N ASP A 91 -29.69 -2.55 -7.51
CA ASP A 91 -29.32 -3.38 -6.39
C ASP A 91 -27.87 -3.84 -6.52
N LEU A 92 -27.01 -3.31 -5.65
CA LEU A 92 -25.60 -3.70 -5.52
C LEU A 92 -25.41 -4.87 -4.54
N SER A 93 -26.51 -5.43 -4.01
CA SER A 93 -26.49 -6.55 -3.08
C SER A 93 -25.92 -7.82 -3.68
N ARG A 94 -25.37 -8.66 -2.79
CA ARG A 94 -24.77 -9.97 -3.12
C ARG A 94 -25.78 -10.98 -3.69
N LYS A 95 -27.09 -10.67 -3.65
CA LYS A 95 -28.18 -11.50 -4.18
C LYS A 95 -28.31 -11.45 -5.70
N ALA A 96 -27.67 -10.50 -6.39
CA ALA A 96 -27.72 -10.40 -7.85
C ALA A 96 -26.90 -11.50 -8.55
N LYS A 97 -27.37 -11.97 -9.73
CA LYS A 97 -26.63 -12.95 -10.55
C LYS A 97 -25.28 -12.37 -10.99
N PHE A 98 -24.30 -13.22 -11.25
CA PHE A 98 -22.93 -12.79 -11.61
C PHE A 98 -22.91 -11.82 -12.81
N LYS A 99 -23.73 -12.07 -13.85
CA LYS A 99 -23.88 -11.18 -15.01
C LYS A 99 -24.41 -9.80 -14.62
N ASP A 100 -25.39 -9.76 -13.73
CA ASP A 100 -25.99 -8.51 -13.26
C ASP A 100 -25.00 -7.73 -12.39
N ARG A 101 -24.18 -8.41 -11.57
CA ARG A 101 -23.11 -7.78 -10.80
C ARG A 101 -22.06 -7.11 -11.68
N PHE A 102 -21.67 -7.75 -12.79
CA PHE A 102 -20.74 -7.16 -13.74
C PHE A 102 -21.34 -5.92 -14.41
N LYS A 103 -22.59 -6.00 -14.88
CA LYS A 103 -23.31 -4.85 -15.43
C LYS A 103 -23.41 -3.70 -14.43
N ASN A 104 -23.77 -4.00 -13.18
CA ASN A 104 -23.91 -3.00 -12.12
C ASN A 104 -22.56 -2.34 -11.76
N ALA A 105 -21.46 -3.10 -11.78
CA ALA A 105 -20.13 -2.55 -11.60
C ALA A 105 -19.77 -1.56 -12.73
N LEU A 106 -20.11 -1.87 -13.99
CA LEU A 106 -19.89 -0.95 -15.11
C LEU A 106 -20.66 0.37 -14.96
N LEU A 107 -21.87 0.33 -14.38
CA LEU A 107 -22.66 1.54 -14.12
C LEU A 107 -22.02 2.49 -13.10
N ILE A 108 -21.07 2.01 -12.28
CA ILE A 108 -20.27 2.82 -11.36
C ILE A 108 -18.94 3.19 -12.00
N LEU A 109 -18.26 2.21 -12.62
CA LEU A 109 -16.93 2.39 -13.19
C LEU A 109 -16.92 3.42 -14.33
N ILE A 110 -17.91 3.38 -15.22
CA ILE A 110 -17.96 4.29 -16.37
C ILE A 110 -18.04 5.76 -15.90
N PRO A 111 -19.01 6.17 -15.05
CA PRO A 111 -19.04 7.53 -14.50
C PRO A 111 -17.78 7.91 -13.72
N LEU A 112 -17.19 6.96 -12.98
CA LEU A 112 -15.96 7.22 -12.23
C LEU A 112 -14.77 7.50 -13.15
N ILE A 113 -14.66 6.78 -14.27
CA ILE A 113 -13.63 7.02 -15.29
C ILE A 113 -13.81 8.41 -15.91
N PHE A 114 -15.03 8.78 -16.32
CA PHE A 114 -15.26 10.12 -16.89
C PHE A 114 -14.98 11.24 -15.89
N SER A 115 -15.44 11.09 -14.65
CA SER A 115 -15.17 12.07 -13.57
C SER A 115 -13.68 12.23 -13.27
N THR A 116 -12.93 11.12 -13.29
CA THR A 116 -11.48 11.16 -13.07
C THR A 116 -10.73 11.74 -14.27
N MET A 117 -11.18 11.49 -15.51
CA MET A 117 -10.61 12.10 -16.72
C MET A 117 -10.77 13.63 -16.74
N GLU A 118 -11.99 14.14 -16.47
CA GLU A 118 -12.21 15.58 -16.34
C GLU A 118 -11.34 16.22 -15.25
N ARG A 119 -11.16 15.51 -14.13
CA ARG A 119 -10.30 15.97 -13.05
C ARG A 119 -8.84 16.04 -13.50
N VAL A 120 -8.35 15.01 -14.21
CA VAL A 120 -6.98 14.98 -14.75
C VAL A 120 -6.76 16.14 -15.71
N GLU A 121 -7.70 16.42 -16.59
CA GLU A 121 -7.63 17.55 -17.53
C GLU A 121 -7.55 18.90 -16.79
N LYS A 122 -8.44 19.12 -15.81
CA LYS A 122 -8.41 20.33 -14.96
C LYS A 122 -7.07 20.49 -14.23
N ILE A 123 -6.52 19.40 -13.70
CA ILE A 123 -5.23 19.42 -13.00
C ILE A 123 -4.09 19.70 -13.98
N SER A 124 -4.07 19.06 -15.15
CA SER A 124 -3.04 19.28 -16.17
C SER A 124 -3.04 20.73 -16.65
N ASN A 125 -4.21 21.26 -16.99
CA ASN A 125 -4.36 22.66 -17.40
C ASN A 125 -3.87 23.61 -16.30
N ALA A 126 -4.22 23.35 -15.04
CA ALA A 126 -3.72 24.14 -13.91
C ALA A 126 -2.20 24.01 -13.70
N MET A 127 -1.61 22.85 -14.00
CA MET A 127 -0.17 22.62 -13.94
C MET A 127 0.56 23.37 -15.04
N ASP A 128 0.02 23.38 -16.26
CA ASP A 128 0.58 24.08 -17.41
C ASP A 128 0.54 25.60 -17.20
N LEU A 129 -0.59 26.14 -16.71
CA LEU A 129 -0.72 27.55 -16.34
C LEU A 129 0.27 27.98 -15.25
N ARG A 130 0.66 27.05 -14.37
CA ARG A 130 1.67 27.28 -13.32
C ARG A 130 3.10 27.01 -13.79
N GLY A 131 3.31 26.71 -15.08
CA GLY A 131 4.63 26.43 -15.65
C GLY A 131 5.28 25.15 -15.12
N PHE A 132 4.49 24.16 -14.69
CA PHE A 132 5.03 22.85 -14.32
C PHE A 132 5.74 22.24 -15.53
N GLY A 133 6.96 21.74 -15.36
CA GLY A 133 7.71 21.19 -16.51
C GLY A 133 8.71 22.16 -17.14
N LYS A 134 8.61 23.47 -16.87
CA LYS A 134 9.45 24.49 -17.51
C LYS A 134 10.94 24.38 -17.18
N TYR A 135 11.27 23.97 -15.95
CA TYR A 135 12.65 23.90 -15.46
C TYR A 135 13.09 22.47 -15.18
N LYS A 136 14.40 22.18 -15.33
CA LYS A 136 14.99 20.87 -15.03
C LYS A 136 14.94 20.50 -13.54
N LYS A 137 14.94 21.51 -12.66
CA LYS A 137 14.91 21.34 -11.20
C LYS A 137 13.73 22.13 -10.61
N ARG A 138 13.18 21.60 -9.51
CA ARG A 138 12.07 22.20 -8.76
C ARG A 138 12.50 22.47 -7.32
N THR A 139 12.08 23.60 -6.76
CA THR A 139 12.21 23.88 -5.33
C THR A 139 11.00 23.33 -4.57
N TRP A 140 11.25 22.79 -3.38
CA TRP A 140 10.21 22.17 -2.54
C TRP A 140 9.96 23.02 -1.30
N TYR A 141 8.70 23.37 -1.06
CA TYR A 141 8.29 24.11 0.13
C TYR A 141 8.34 23.22 1.38
N THR A 142 7.78 22.02 1.30
CA THR A 142 7.76 21.05 2.40
C THR A 142 9.00 20.15 2.34
N THR A 143 10.15 20.70 2.71
CA THR A 143 11.38 19.94 2.93
C THR A 143 11.62 19.78 4.44
N LYS A 144 11.66 18.53 4.91
CA LYS A 144 12.04 18.21 6.28
C LYS A 144 13.54 17.98 6.32
N LYS A 145 14.24 18.73 7.18
CA LYS A 145 15.66 18.45 7.49
C LYS A 145 15.69 17.20 8.38
N PHE A 146 16.69 16.35 8.16
CA PHE A 146 16.92 15.21 9.05
C PHE A 146 17.29 15.75 10.43
N ASP A 147 16.55 15.35 11.44
CA ASP A 147 16.86 15.64 12.83
C ASP A 147 17.79 14.55 13.39
N LEU A 148 18.46 14.83 14.50
CA LEU A 148 19.28 13.85 15.23
C LEU A 148 18.48 12.59 15.58
N LYS A 149 17.17 12.74 15.85
CA LYS A 149 16.24 11.63 16.09
C LYS A 149 16.09 10.72 14.87
N ASP A 150 16.10 11.27 13.65
CA ASP A 150 15.98 10.48 12.43
C ASP A 150 17.24 9.65 12.21
N TYR A 151 18.43 10.22 12.46
CA TYR A 151 19.70 9.49 12.38
C TYR A 151 19.77 8.37 13.43
N LEU A 152 19.33 8.63 14.66
CA LEU A 152 19.28 7.61 15.71
C LEU A 152 18.33 6.48 15.34
N ALA A 153 17.13 6.80 14.84
CA ALA A 153 16.15 5.81 14.39
C ALA A 153 16.70 4.94 13.24
N ILE A 154 17.34 5.56 12.23
CA ILE A 154 17.98 4.84 11.12
C ILE A 154 19.09 3.91 11.64
N SER A 155 19.92 4.39 12.57
CA SER A 155 20.99 3.59 13.16
C SER A 155 20.45 2.37 13.91
N ILE A 156 19.38 2.54 14.69
CA ILE A 156 18.73 1.43 15.41
C ILE A 156 18.14 0.42 14.41
N CYS A 157 17.46 0.88 13.35
CA CYS A 157 16.93 0.00 12.31
C CYS A 157 18.03 -0.81 11.60
N ILE A 158 19.16 -0.17 11.27
CA ILE A 158 20.30 -0.85 10.66
C ILE A 158 20.89 -1.89 11.62
N LEU A 159 21.02 -1.56 12.90
CA LEU A 159 21.53 -2.48 13.91
C LEU A 159 20.63 -3.70 14.08
N ILE A 160 19.31 -3.50 14.14
CA ILE A 160 18.32 -4.60 14.20
C ILE A 160 18.41 -5.47 12.94
N LEU A 161 18.55 -4.86 11.76
CA LEU A 161 18.67 -5.58 10.49
C LEU A 161 19.94 -6.44 10.46
N ILE A 162 21.09 -5.88 10.84
CA ILE A 162 22.36 -6.62 10.89
C ILE A 162 22.27 -7.74 11.92
N ALA A 163 21.75 -7.46 13.13
CA ALA A 163 21.56 -8.48 14.16
C ALA A 163 20.68 -9.64 13.66
N THR A 164 19.59 -9.32 12.94
CA THR A 164 18.68 -10.32 12.35
C THR A 164 19.38 -11.15 11.26
N ILE A 165 20.17 -10.52 10.39
CA ILE A 165 20.94 -11.22 9.35
C ILE A 165 21.99 -12.14 9.98
N LEU A 166 22.75 -11.65 10.95
CA LEU A 166 23.76 -12.44 11.66
C LEU A 166 23.12 -13.63 12.37
N PHE A 167 22.03 -13.40 13.12
CA PHE A 167 21.27 -14.47 13.76
C PHE A 167 20.76 -15.52 12.77
N SER A 168 20.26 -15.07 11.60
CA SER A 168 19.78 -15.98 10.55
C SER A 168 20.91 -16.85 9.99
N ILE A 169 22.13 -16.31 9.87
CA ILE A 169 23.29 -17.04 9.33
C ILE A 169 23.86 -17.99 10.38
N THR A 170 24.02 -17.55 11.63
CA THR A 170 24.70 -18.34 12.68
C THR A 170 23.85 -19.46 13.25
N VAL A 171 22.54 -19.25 13.44
CA VAL A 171 21.68 -20.22 14.15
C VAL A 171 20.95 -21.16 13.20
N ASN A 172 20.64 -20.73 11.97
CA ASN A 172 19.52 -21.30 11.25
C ASN A 172 19.84 -21.87 9.85
N GLN A 173 21.00 -21.54 9.26
CA GLN A 173 21.42 -21.91 7.88
C GLN A 173 20.33 -21.76 6.79
N GLY A 174 19.26 -21.01 7.09
CA GLY A 174 18.00 -20.96 6.35
C GLY A 174 17.12 -19.83 6.88
N ARG A 175 16.22 -19.31 6.03
CA ARG A 175 15.41 -18.11 6.32
C ARG A 175 14.28 -18.30 7.34
N PHE A 176 13.98 -19.53 7.75
CA PHE A 176 12.89 -19.84 8.68
C PHE A 176 13.40 -20.63 9.88
N TYR A 177 13.10 -20.18 11.09
CA TYR A 177 13.42 -20.88 12.34
C TYR A 177 12.62 -22.17 12.41
N ASN A 178 13.32 -23.30 12.38
CA ASN A 178 12.73 -24.62 12.59
C ASN A 178 13.30 -25.23 13.87
N PRO A 179 12.55 -25.22 14.99
CA PRO A 179 12.99 -25.84 16.24
C PRO A 179 12.86 -27.38 16.23
N PHE A 180 12.33 -27.99 15.16
CA PHE A 180 12.06 -29.43 15.07
C PHE A 180 13.01 -30.19 14.14
N ARG A 181 14.27 -29.73 14.01
CA ARG A 181 15.31 -30.54 13.36
C ARG A 181 15.68 -31.75 14.20
#